data_AF-A0A7W7M3Q4-F1
#
_entry.id   AF-A0A7W7M3Q4-F1
#
_cell.length_a   1.000
_cell.length_b   1.000
_cell.length_c   1.000
_cell.angle_alpha   90.00
_cell.angle_beta   90.00
_cell.angle_gamma   90.00
#
_symmetry.space_group_name_H-M   'P 1'
#
loop_
_entity.id
_entity.type
_entity.pdbx_description
1 polymer ?
#
loop_
_entity_poly.entity_id
_entity_poly.type
_entity_poly.pdbx_seq_one_letter_code
_entity_poly.pdbx_strand_id
1 'polypeptide(L)'
;MTFQEFRDDPAARHRYWARSFVGWRRMDQARPNDAHRLLAEWNARGLLAGIVTQNVDGLHAQAAARVAAEREAGGIDGGDAGPAPLSALHGDLARVACLRCGATEDRRELDARLEAANPGYLERVAVDPDAVNPDGDVTLDQRWVDEFVMVGCLVCGSVELKPDVVYFGENIPRGRRESAEALLAGAGAVLAVGSSLAVMSGYRFVLRAERAGKPVGLINLGPTRADQKARWRWRAPATASLAWLDARL
;
A
#
# COMPACT_ATOMS: atom_id res chain seq x y z
N MET A 1 -3.92 4.60 -15.56
CA MET A 1 -4.13 6.06 -15.52
C MET A 1 -2.87 6.74 -14.98
N THR A 2 -2.37 7.78 -15.64
CA THR A 2 -1.25 8.59 -15.10
C THR A 2 -1.76 9.64 -14.12
N PHE A 3 -0.87 10.25 -13.32
CA PHE A 3 -1.26 11.34 -12.43
C PHE A 3 -1.81 12.55 -13.18
N GLN A 4 -1.16 12.92 -14.29
CA GLN A 4 -1.55 14.06 -15.11
C GLN A 4 -2.94 13.83 -15.71
N GLU A 5 -3.21 12.62 -16.23
CA GLU A 5 -4.53 12.22 -16.70
C GLU A 5 -5.58 12.33 -15.58
N PHE A 6 -5.31 11.80 -14.38
CA PHE A 6 -6.24 11.89 -13.24
C PHE A 6 -6.50 13.32 -12.79
N ARG A 7 -5.45 14.14 -12.74
CA ARG A 7 -5.53 15.52 -12.25
C ARG A 7 -6.24 16.42 -13.24
N ASP A 8 -5.84 16.34 -14.52
CA ASP A 8 -6.18 17.33 -15.53
C ASP A 8 -7.44 16.96 -16.33
N ASP A 9 -7.89 15.70 -16.31
CA ASP A 9 -9.13 15.24 -16.96
C ASP A 9 -10.22 14.89 -15.91
N PRO A 10 -11.27 15.73 -15.76
CA PRO A 10 -12.41 15.45 -14.87
C PRO A 10 -13.15 14.16 -15.18
N ALA A 11 -13.26 13.77 -16.47
CA ALA A 11 -13.94 12.54 -16.87
C ALA A 11 -13.11 11.31 -16.50
N ALA A 12 -11.78 11.38 -16.62
CA ALA A 12 -10.89 10.31 -16.14
C ALA A 12 -10.97 10.13 -14.63
N ARG A 13 -10.95 11.22 -13.86
CA ARG A 13 -11.13 11.18 -12.41
C ARG A 13 -12.48 10.61 -11.99
N HIS A 14 -13.55 11.04 -12.66
CA HIS A 14 -14.89 10.53 -12.40
C HIS A 14 -14.99 9.02 -12.66
N ARG A 15 -14.51 8.57 -13.83
CA ARG A 15 -14.41 7.15 -14.18
C ARG A 15 -13.58 6.35 -13.18
N TYR A 16 -12.47 6.90 -12.69
CA TYR A 16 -11.68 6.24 -11.65
C TYR A 16 -12.52 5.99 -10.39
N TRP A 17 -13.24 7.00 -9.91
CA TRP A 17 -14.02 6.86 -8.67
C TRP A 17 -15.19 5.91 -8.82
N ALA A 18 -15.89 5.91 -9.95
CA ALA A 18 -16.94 4.94 -10.23
C ALA A 18 -16.41 3.49 -10.16
N ARG A 19 -15.24 3.24 -10.74
CA ARG A 19 -14.56 1.93 -10.74
C ARG A 19 -14.06 1.55 -9.35
N SER A 20 -13.43 2.51 -8.66
CA SER A 20 -12.88 2.33 -7.31
C SER A 20 -13.97 2.12 -6.26
N PHE A 21 -15.15 2.72 -6.43
CA PHE A 21 -16.29 2.50 -5.53
C PHE A 21 -16.71 1.02 -5.53
N VAL A 22 -16.74 0.39 -6.70
CA VAL A 22 -17.07 -1.03 -6.82
C VAL A 22 -15.94 -1.93 -6.29
N GLY A 23 -14.70 -1.72 -6.75
CA GLY A 23 -13.60 -2.61 -6.37
C GLY A 23 -13.12 -2.46 -4.92
N TRP A 24 -13.39 -1.33 -4.27
CA TRP A 24 -13.03 -1.10 -2.87
C TRP A 24 -13.67 -2.11 -1.91
N ARG A 25 -14.87 -2.60 -2.22
CA ARG A 25 -15.55 -3.62 -1.39
C ARG A 25 -14.71 -4.89 -1.24
N ARG A 26 -13.93 -5.29 -2.25
CA ARG A 26 -12.99 -6.42 -2.18
C ARG A 26 -11.72 -6.05 -1.41
N MET A 27 -11.17 -4.87 -1.68
CA MET A 27 -9.94 -4.40 -1.03
C MET A 27 -10.09 -4.26 0.49
N ASP A 28 -11.22 -3.71 0.96
CA ASP A 28 -11.48 -3.48 2.40
C ASP A 28 -11.69 -4.80 3.20
N GLN A 29 -12.00 -5.89 2.50
CA GLN A 29 -12.12 -7.24 3.09
C GLN A 29 -10.77 -7.94 3.26
N ALA A 30 -9.71 -7.49 2.59
CA ALA A 30 -8.40 -8.09 2.72
C ALA A 30 -7.93 -8.05 4.18
N ARG A 31 -7.22 -9.10 4.58
CA ARG A 31 -6.63 -9.24 5.91
C ARG A 31 -5.15 -9.57 5.79
N PRO A 32 -4.32 -9.11 6.74
CA PRO A 32 -2.92 -9.47 6.74
C PRO A 32 -2.76 -10.99 6.85
N ASN A 33 -1.87 -11.55 6.05
CA ASN A 33 -1.49 -12.96 6.14
C ASN A 33 -0.26 -13.16 7.04
N ASP A 34 0.16 -14.42 7.21
CA ASP A 34 1.28 -14.80 8.06
C ASP A 34 2.60 -14.11 7.69
N ALA A 35 2.84 -13.78 6.41
CA ALA A 35 4.03 -13.02 6.02
C ALA A 35 4.02 -11.61 6.63
N HIS A 36 2.87 -10.92 6.64
CA HIS A 36 2.74 -9.61 7.27
C HIS A 36 2.91 -9.71 8.78
N ARG A 37 2.32 -10.75 9.39
CA ARG A 37 2.42 -11.03 10.83
C ARG A 37 3.87 -11.28 11.25
N LEU A 38 4.59 -12.17 10.56
CA LEU A 38 5.99 -12.47 10.84
C LEU A 38 6.88 -11.22 10.71
N LEU A 39 6.67 -10.41 9.65
CA LEU A 39 7.43 -9.17 9.50
C LEU A 39 7.11 -8.16 10.62
N ALA A 40 5.85 -8.07 11.07
CA ALA A 40 5.48 -7.24 12.21
C ALA A 40 6.11 -7.75 13.53
N GLU A 41 6.16 -9.06 13.74
CA GLU A 41 6.81 -9.69 14.89
C GLU A 41 8.33 -9.46 14.87
N TRP A 42 9.00 -9.61 13.72
CA TRP A 42 10.42 -9.29 13.58
C TRP A 42 10.71 -7.82 13.88
N ASN A 43 9.84 -6.92 13.42
CA ASN A 43 9.96 -5.50 13.71
C ASN A 43 9.81 -5.23 15.22
N ALA A 44 8.82 -5.83 15.87
CA ALA A 44 8.60 -5.71 17.31
C ALA A 44 9.72 -6.34 18.16
N ARG A 45 10.46 -7.31 17.61
CA ARG A 45 11.67 -7.91 18.22
C ARG A 45 12.94 -7.09 17.96
N GLY A 46 12.87 -5.98 17.23
CA GLY A 46 14.03 -5.15 16.87
C GLY A 46 14.95 -5.79 15.82
N LEU A 47 14.49 -6.83 15.12
CA LEU A 47 15.27 -7.51 14.07
C LEU A 47 15.25 -6.74 12.75
N LEU A 48 14.32 -5.81 12.59
CA LEU A 48 14.20 -4.96 11.41
C LEU A 48 14.50 -3.51 11.78
N ALA A 49 15.28 -2.83 10.94
CA ALA A 49 15.38 -1.37 11.00
C ALA A 49 14.07 -0.68 10.57
N GLY A 50 13.19 -1.41 9.88
CA GLY A 50 11.85 -0.99 9.47
C GLY A 50 11.39 -1.67 8.18
N ILE A 51 10.15 -1.38 7.80
CA ILE A 51 9.53 -1.89 6.57
C ILE A 51 9.28 -0.73 5.62
N VAL A 52 9.73 -0.86 4.37
CA VAL A 52 9.33 0.03 3.27
C VAL A 52 8.41 -0.77 2.35
N THR A 53 7.15 -0.39 2.24
CA THR A 53 6.20 -1.06 1.35
C THR A 53 5.86 -0.23 0.13
N GLN A 54 5.77 -0.89 -1.02
CA GLN A 54 5.24 -0.34 -2.27
C GLN A 54 3.72 -0.52 -2.37
N ASN A 55 3.15 -1.38 -1.51
CA ASN A 55 1.73 -1.63 -1.48
C ASN A 55 0.99 -0.44 -0.87
N VAL A 56 -0.28 -0.32 -1.22
CA VAL A 56 -1.19 0.73 -0.76
C VAL A 56 -2.40 0.15 -0.01
N ASP A 57 -2.30 -1.12 0.39
CA ASP A 57 -3.38 -1.94 0.97
C ASP A 57 -3.54 -1.77 2.50
N GLY A 58 -2.59 -1.11 3.16
CA GLY A 58 -2.56 -0.92 4.60
C GLY A 58 -2.31 -2.20 5.43
N LEU A 59 -2.06 -3.36 4.81
CA LEU A 59 -2.00 -4.65 5.52
C LEU A 59 -0.81 -4.76 6.47
N HIS A 60 0.32 -4.13 6.16
CA HIS A 60 1.45 -4.06 7.08
C HIS A 60 1.12 -3.26 8.35
N ALA A 61 0.41 -2.14 8.23
CA ALA A 61 0.00 -1.33 9.36
C ALA A 61 -1.00 -2.10 10.25
N GLN A 62 -1.96 -2.79 9.62
CA GLN A 62 -2.91 -3.66 10.32
C GLN A 62 -2.21 -4.81 11.07
N ALA A 63 -1.21 -5.46 10.45
CA ALA A 63 -0.44 -6.52 11.11
C ALA A 63 0.35 -5.98 12.31
N ALA A 64 1.01 -4.83 12.15
CA ALA A 64 1.75 -4.17 13.23
C ALA A 64 0.85 -3.82 14.42
N ALA A 65 -0.33 -3.25 14.16
CA ALA A 65 -1.30 -2.93 15.20
C ALA A 65 -1.80 -4.18 15.95
N ARG A 66 -2.06 -5.27 15.24
CA ARG A 66 -2.47 -6.55 15.85
C ARG A 66 -1.37 -7.13 16.73
N VAL A 67 -0.14 -7.20 16.23
CA VAL A 67 1.01 -7.70 17.01
C VAL A 67 1.26 -6.84 18.25
N ALA A 68 1.13 -5.51 18.15
CA ALA A 68 1.25 -4.62 19.30
C ALA A 68 0.19 -4.93 20.38
N ALA A 69 -1.08 -5.04 19.99
CA ALA A 69 -2.17 -5.37 20.91
C ALA A 69 -2.01 -6.76 21.55
N GLU A 70 -1.56 -7.76 20.79
CA GLU A 70 -1.30 -9.11 21.31
C GLU A 70 -0.16 -9.13 22.34
N ARG A 71 0.91 -8.36 22.11
CA ARG A 71 2.04 -8.23 23.04
C ARG A 71 1.66 -7.51 24.34
N GLU A 72 0.89 -6.43 24.21
CA GLU A 72 0.34 -5.67 25.34
C GLU A 72 -0.55 -6.59 26.20
N ALA A 73 -1.47 -7.33 25.58
CA ALA A 73 -2.32 -8.30 26.29
C ALA A 73 -1.51 -9.44 26.93
N GLY A 74 -0.38 -9.81 26.35
CA GLY A 74 0.56 -10.81 26.87
C GLY A 74 1.48 -10.33 27.99
N GLY A 75 1.36 -9.07 28.43
CA GLY A 75 2.23 -8.50 29.48
C GLY A 75 3.67 -8.27 29.05
N ILE A 76 3.94 -8.28 27.74
CA ILE A 76 5.24 -7.91 27.19
C ILE A 76 5.20 -6.41 27.00
N ASP A 77 5.72 -5.69 28.00
CA ASP A 77 5.81 -4.23 27.95
C ASP A 77 6.60 -3.83 26.68
N GLY A 78 6.06 -2.89 25.91
CA GLY A 78 6.60 -2.51 24.59
C GLY A 78 8.02 -1.93 24.63
N GLY A 79 8.59 -1.73 25.82
CA GLY A 79 9.81 -0.98 26.05
C GLY A 79 9.71 0.45 25.50
N ASP A 80 10.80 1.20 25.55
CA ASP A 80 10.92 2.50 24.87
C ASP A 80 10.90 2.39 23.33
N ALA A 81 10.77 1.17 22.80
CA ALA A 81 10.64 0.94 21.37
C ALA A 81 9.23 1.36 20.92
N GLY A 82 9.10 2.64 20.54
CA GLY A 82 7.89 3.19 19.92
C GLY A 82 7.42 2.38 18.69
N PRO A 83 6.28 2.76 18.09
CA PRO A 83 5.66 2.02 17.00
C PRO A 83 6.67 1.70 15.92
N ALA A 84 6.73 0.43 15.57
CA ALA A 84 7.79 -0.10 14.75
C ALA A 84 7.77 0.56 13.35
N PRO A 85 8.93 1.01 12.82
CA PRO A 85 8.94 1.93 11.69
C PRO A 85 8.43 1.30 10.38
N LEU A 86 7.35 1.86 9.84
CA LEU A 86 6.73 1.48 8.58
C LEU A 86 6.61 2.70 7.67
N SER A 87 7.18 2.60 6.47
CA SER A 87 7.06 3.62 5.43
C SER A 87 6.23 3.09 4.26
N ALA A 88 5.00 3.58 4.13
CA ALA A 88 4.14 3.37 2.97
C ALA A 88 4.61 4.27 1.80
N LEU A 89 5.57 3.77 1.01
CA LEU A 89 6.27 4.56 -0.01
C LEU A 89 5.31 5.16 -1.04
N HIS A 90 4.31 4.39 -1.43
CA HIS A 90 3.30 4.79 -2.41
C HIS A 90 1.99 5.25 -1.77
N GLY A 91 1.95 5.46 -0.45
CA GLY A 91 0.75 5.91 0.23
C GLY A 91 -0.20 4.79 0.63
N ASP A 92 -1.47 5.14 0.83
CA ASP A 92 -2.46 4.25 1.45
C ASP A 92 -3.86 4.53 0.87
N LEU A 93 -4.54 3.47 0.43
CA LEU A 93 -5.91 3.55 -0.10
C LEU A 93 -6.95 3.88 0.99
N ALA A 94 -6.62 3.70 2.27
CA ALA A 94 -7.49 4.08 3.38
C ALA A 94 -7.66 5.60 3.52
N ARG A 95 -6.87 6.41 2.81
CA ARG A 95 -6.94 7.87 2.85
C ARG A 95 -7.25 8.47 1.49
N VAL A 96 -7.94 9.60 1.51
CA VAL A 96 -8.28 10.39 0.32
C VAL A 96 -7.81 11.82 0.55
N ALA A 97 -7.21 12.44 -0.46
CA ALA A 97 -6.76 13.82 -0.46
C ALA A 97 -7.58 14.65 -1.46
N CYS A 98 -7.99 15.85 -1.06
CA CYS A 98 -8.57 16.84 -1.96
C CYS A 98 -7.46 17.55 -2.74
N LEU A 99 -7.52 17.52 -4.07
CA LEU A 99 -6.58 18.19 -4.96
C LEU A 99 -6.70 19.72 -4.92
N ARG A 100 -7.78 20.26 -4.35
CA ARG A 100 -8.04 21.71 -4.28
C ARG A 100 -7.58 22.34 -2.98
N CYS A 101 -7.97 21.78 -1.83
CA CYS A 101 -7.61 22.35 -0.52
C CYS A 101 -6.55 21.55 0.24
N GLY A 102 -6.15 20.38 -0.24
CA GLY A 102 -5.17 19.52 0.43
C GLY A 102 -5.69 18.78 1.67
N ALA A 103 -6.96 18.97 2.04
CA ALA A 103 -7.56 18.24 3.15
C ALA A 103 -7.56 16.73 2.87
N THR A 104 -7.32 15.95 3.92
CA THR A 104 -7.37 14.49 3.88
C THR A 104 -8.56 13.96 4.66
N GLU A 105 -9.22 12.93 4.15
CA GLU A 105 -10.35 12.24 4.78
C GLU A 105 -10.19 10.71 4.70
N ASP A 106 -10.92 9.99 5.56
CA ASP A 106 -10.91 8.54 5.57
C ASP A 106 -11.70 7.98 4.37
N ARG A 107 -11.15 6.96 3.72
CA ARG A 107 -11.77 6.37 2.53
C ARG A 107 -13.12 5.73 2.84
N ARG A 108 -13.31 5.14 4.03
CA ARG A 108 -14.60 4.53 4.43
C ARG A 108 -15.66 5.59 4.66
N GLU A 109 -15.30 6.75 5.19
CA GLU A 109 -16.21 7.88 5.33
C GLU A 109 -16.61 8.48 3.97
N LEU A 110 -15.68 8.57 3.02
CA LEU A 110 -16.02 8.90 1.63
C LEU A 110 -16.96 7.85 1.03
N ASP A 111 -16.65 6.57 1.21
CA ASP A 111 -17.43 5.47 0.61
C ASP A 111 -18.87 5.44 1.13
N ALA A 112 -19.08 5.64 2.44
CA ALA A 112 -20.42 5.74 3.02
C ALA A 112 -21.23 6.91 2.43
N ARG A 113 -20.57 8.04 2.14
CA ARG A 113 -21.24 9.18 1.46
C ARG A 113 -21.53 8.89 0.00
N LEU A 114 -20.61 8.22 -0.70
CA LEU A 114 -20.82 7.77 -2.08
C LEU A 114 -21.99 6.79 -2.15
N GLU A 115 -22.08 5.82 -1.23
CA GLU A 115 -23.19 4.87 -1.16
C GLU A 115 -24.53 5.58 -0.95
N ALA A 116 -24.60 6.52 0.00
CA ALA A 116 -25.79 7.33 0.22
C ALA A 116 -26.20 8.17 -1.01
N ALA A 117 -25.23 8.66 -1.79
CA ALA A 117 -25.47 9.41 -3.02
C ALA A 117 -25.82 8.52 -4.23
N ASN A 118 -25.57 7.22 -4.14
CA ASN A 118 -25.74 6.25 -5.24
C ASN A 118 -26.62 5.06 -4.81
N PRO A 119 -27.89 5.30 -4.42
CA PRO A 119 -28.75 4.24 -3.90
C PRO A 119 -28.98 3.13 -4.93
N GLY A 120 -28.77 1.88 -4.50
CA GLY A 120 -28.95 0.69 -5.32
C GLY A 120 -27.89 0.51 -6.43
N TYR A 121 -26.82 1.31 -6.46
CA TYR A 121 -25.84 1.29 -7.55
C TYR A 121 -25.07 -0.03 -7.58
N LEU A 122 -24.58 -0.50 -6.43
CA LEU A 122 -23.77 -1.72 -6.36
C LEU A 122 -24.56 -2.97 -6.79
N GLU A 123 -25.83 -3.05 -6.41
CA GLU A 123 -26.74 -4.15 -6.78
C GLU A 123 -27.01 -4.17 -8.29
N ARG A 124 -27.10 -2.99 -8.92
CA ARG A 124 -27.39 -2.86 -10.35
C ARG A 124 -26.16 -3.16 -11.22
N VAL A 125 -24.96 -2.78 -10.80
CA VAL A 125 -23.74 -2.98 -11.60
C VAL A 125 -23.37 -4.47 -11.70
N ALA A 126 -23.60 -5.26 -10.64
CA ALA A 126 -23.36 -6.71 -10.61
C ALA A 126 -21.99 -7.15 -11.19
N VAL A 127 -20.89 -6.69 -10.57
CA VAL A 127 -19.54 -7.03 -11.02
C VAL A 127 -19.14 -8.42 -10.54
N ASP A 128 -18.54 -9.21 -11.44
CA ASP A 128 -17.82 -10.44 -11.10
C ASP A 128 -16.69 -10.11 -10.09
N PRO A 129 -16.72 -10.67 -8.87
CA PRO A 129 -15.69 -10.44 -7.87
C PRO A 129 -14.27 -10.67 -8.39
N ASP A 130 -14.06 -11.56 -9.36
CA ASP A 130 -12.74 -11.90 -9.90
C ASP A 130 -12.17 -10.90 -10.90
N ALA A 131 -12.94 -9.87 -11.29
CA ALA A 131 -12.50 -8.82 -12.22
C ALA A 131 -11.81 -7.60 -11.54
N VAL A 132 -11.48 -7.68 -10.25
CA VAL A 132 -10.87 -6.58 -9.48
C VAL A 132 -9.33 -6.67 -9.48
N ASN A 133 -8.66 -5.59 -9.91
CA ASN A 133 -7.20 -5.46 -9.90
C ASN A 133 -6.62 -5.28 -8.48
N PRO A 134 -5.31 -5.48 -8.26
CA PRO A 134 -4.66 -5.35 -6.95
C PRO A 134 -4.74 -3.97 -6.28
N ASP A 135 -5.03 -2.91 -7.03
CA ASP A 135 -5.27 -1.54 -6.53
C ASP A 135 -6.77 -1.24 -6.31
N GLY A 136 -7.64 -2.24 -6.51
CA GLY A 136 -9.09 -2.10 -6.42
C GLY A 136 -9.74 -1.57 -7.70
N ASP A 137 -9.02 -1.48 -8.82
CA ASP A 137 -9.58 -1.02 -10.09
C ASP A 137 -10.41 -2.11 -10.80
N VAL A 138 -11.55 -1.74 -11.40
CA VAL A 138 -12.51 -2.66 -12.04
C VAL A 138 -12.93 -2.08 -13.39
N THR A 139 -13.06 -2.88 -14.45
CA THR A 139 -13.63 -2.38 -15.72
C THR A 139 -15.15 -2.24 -15.59
N LEU A 140 -15.68 -1.06 -15.91
CA LEU A 140 -17.12 -0.77 -15.89
C LEU A 140 -17.59 -0.29 -17.26
N ASP A 141 -18.80 -0.69 -17.66
CA ASP A 141 -19.48 -0.10 -18.82
C ASP A 141 -19.65 1.42 -18.62
N GLN A 142 -19.57 2.17 -19.73
CA GLN A 142 -19.67 3.64 -19.68
C GLN A 142 -20.98 4.13 -19.05
N ARG A 143 -22.10 3.40 -19.24
CA ARG A 143 -23.38 3.73 -18.59
C ARG A 143 -23.29 3.82 -17.07
N TRP A 144 -22.52 2.93 -16.44
CA TRP A 144 -22.37 2.91 -14.98
C TRP A 144 -21.50 4.05 -14.51
N VAL A 145 -20.46 4.37 -15.30
CA VAL A 145 -19.69 5.59 -15.08
C VAL A 145 -20.60 6.80 -15.17
N ASP A 146 -21.43 6.95 -16.20
CA ASP A 146 -22.29 8.14 -16.37
C ASP A 146 -23.36 8.28 -15.27
N GLU A 147 -23.88 7.17 -14.74
CA GLU A 147 -24.86 7.17 -13.63
C GLU A 147 -24.24 7.49 -12.26
N PHE A 148 -22.93 7.35 -12.10
CA PHE A 148 -22.26 7.48 -10.81
C PHE A 148 -22.20 8.94 -10.33
N VAL A 149 -22.72 9.19 -9.13
CA VAL A 149 -22.76 10.50 -8.49
C VAL A 149 -21.58 10.66 -7.54
N MET A 150 -20.72 11.64 -7.82
CA MET A 150 -19.62 12.00 -6.93
C MET A 150 -20.10 12.87 -5.76
N VAL A 151 -19.42 12.72 -4.62
CA VAL A 151 -19.57 13.62 -3.46
C VAL A 151 -18.33 14.53 -3.32
N GLY A 152 -18.54 15.71 -2.72
CA GLY A 152 -17.48 16.69 -2.51
C GLY A 152 -16.65 16.45 -1.25
N CYS A 153 -15.46 17.07 -1.22
CA CYS A 153 -14.60 17.18 -0.04
C CYS A 153 -15.36 17.78 1.15
N LEU A 154 -15.19 17.21 2.34
CA LEU A 154 -15.81 17.69 3.58
C LEU A 154 -15.44 19.13 3.96
N VAL A 155 -14.33 19.66 3.45
CA VAL A 155 -13.83 21.00 3.78
C VAL A 155 -14.23 22.05 2.75
N CYS A 156 -14.09 21.77 1.46
CA CYS A 156 -14.28 22.78 0.40
C CYS A 156 -15.37 22.43 -0.63
N GLY A 157 -16.03 21.27 -0.49
CA GLY A 157 -17.08 20.82 -1.42
C GLY A 157 -16.59 20.38 -2.81
N SER A 158 -15.29 20.50 -3.12
CA SER A 158 -14.75 20.08 -4.41
C SER A 158 -14.83 18.57 -4.59
N VAL A 159 -15.25 18.13 -5.77
CA VAL A 159 -15.22 16.72 -6.20
C VAL A 159 -13.85 16.26 -6.70
N GLU A 160 -12.84 17.13 -6.68
CA GLU A 160 -11.47 16.80 -7.06
C GLU A 160 -10.76 16.04 -5.93
N LEU A 161 -11.29 14.87 -5.62
CA LEU A 161 -10.75 13.94 -4.65
C LEU A 161 -9.81 12.96 -5.35
N LYS A 162 -8.76 12.53 -4.65
CA LYS A 162 -7.79 11.54 -5.11
C LYS A 162 -7.46 10.61 -3.96
N PRO A 163 -7.39 9.28 -4.15
CA PRO A 163 -6.80 8.43 -3.12
C PRO A 163 -5.37 8.89 -2.81
N ASP A 164 -4.97 8.80 -1.55
CA ASP A 164 -3.67 9.25 -1.07
C ASP A 164 -2.54 8.26 -1.42
N VAL A 165 -2.51 7.86 -2.70
CA VAL A 165 -1.54 6.95 -3.30
C VAL A 165 -0.71 7.66 -4.36
N VAL A 166 0.52 7.21 -4.60
CA VAL A 166 1.40 7.81 -5.62
C VAL A 166 1.11 7.17 -6.97
N TYR A 167 0.62 7.96 -7.92
CA TYR A 167 0.33 7.52 -9.29
C TYR A 167 1.60 7.45 -10.14
N PHE A 168 1.54 6.73 -11.26
CA PHE A 168 2.58 6.83 -12.29
C PHE A 168 2.68 8.28 -12.79
N GLY A 169 3.91 8.81 -12.83
CA GLY A 169 4.18 10.21 -13.18
C GLY A 169 4.02 11.20 -12.01
N GLU A 170 3.63 10.73 -10.82
CA GLU A 170 3.59 11.54 -9.59
C GLU A 170 4.91 11.41 -8.81
N ASN A 171 5.30 12.49 -8.15
CA ASN A 171 6.44 12.47 -7.24
C ASN A 171 6.03 11.87 -5.89
N ILE A 172 6.85 10.98 -5.36
CA ILE A 172 6.69 10.50 -3.98
C ILE A 172 6.84 11.70 -3.02
N PRO A 173 5.88 11.96 -2.12
CA PRO A 173 5.95 13.02 -1.14
C PRO A 173 7.27 13.02 -0.36
N ARG A 174 7.83 14.20 -0.12
CA ARG A 174 9.15 14.38 0.50
C ARG A 174 9.28 13.62 1.83
N GLY A 175 8.27 13.73 2.71
CA GLY A 175 8.26 13.05 4.01
C GLY A 175 8.29 11.52 3.90
N ARG A 176 7.52 10.93 2.96
CA ARG A 176 7.56 9.46 2.70
C ARG A 176 8.92 9.03 2.21
N ARG A 177 9.53 9.81 1.30
CA ARG A 177 10.88 9.54 0.80
C ARG A 177 11.90 9.61 1.93
N GLU A 178 11.90 10.69 2.72
CA GLU A 178 12.85 10.87 3.82
C GLU A 178 12.72 9.80 4.89
N SER A 179 11.50 9.41 5.26
CA SER A 179 11.25 8.29 6.16
C SER A 179 11.85 6.99 5.61
N ALA A 180 11.57 6.62 4.35
CA ALA A 180 12.10 5.40 3.76
C ALA A 180 13.64 5.39 3.67
N GLU A 181 14.25 6.53 3.37
CA GLU A 181 15.71 6.67 3.33
C GLU A 181 16.35 6.54 4.71
N ALA A 182 15.70 7.04 5.77
CA ALA A 182 16.16 6.87 7.14
C ALA A 182 16.19 5.37 7.54
N LEU A 183 15.18 4.59 7.14
CA LEU A 183 15.16 3.15 7.38
C LEU A 183 16.30 2.45 6.65
N LEU A 184 16.54 2.79 5.39
CA LEU A 184 17.67 2.24 4.65
C LEU A 184 19.01 2.62 5.28
N ALA A 185 19.15 3.85 5.79
CA ALA A 185 20.37 4.30 6.45
C ALA A 185 20.69 3.46 7.69
N GLY A 186 19.67 3.19 8.52
CA GLY A 186 19.80 2.36 9.74
C GLY A 186 19.91 0.85 9.49
N ALA A 187 19.53 0.35 8.31
CA ALA A 187 19.53 -1.09 8.03
C ALA A 187 20.95 -1.65 7.77
N GLY A 188 21.24 -2.86 8.26
CA GLY A 188 22.47 -3.59 7.93
C GLY A 188 22.41 -4.35 6.60
N ALA A 189 21.20 -4.65 6.12
CA ALA A 189 20.93 -5.39 4.89
C ALA A 189 19.56 -4.98 4.30
N VAL A 190 19.31 -5.32 3.04
CA VAL A 190 17.98 -5.15 2.42
C VAL A 190 17.44 -6.51 2.00
N LEU A 191 16.23 -6.85 2.43
CA LEU A 191 15.49 -8.02 1.96
C LEU A 191 14.28 -7.55 1.16
N ALA A 192 14.26 -7.78 -0.15
CA ALA A 192 13.07 -7.50 -0.96
C ALA A 192 12.18 -8.75 -1.02
N VAL A 193 10.92 -8.59 -0.61
CA VAL A 193 9.95 -9.69 -0.52
C VAL A 193 8.77 -9.39 -1.45
N GLY A 194 8.43 -10.33 -2.33
CA GLY A 194 7.23 -10.27 -3.17
C GLY A 194 7.21 -9.11 -4.17
N SER A 195 8.37 -8.66 -4.66
CA SER A 195 8.45 -7.58 -5.64
C SER A 195 9.31 -7.98 -6.83
N SER A 196 8.81 -7.70 -8.04
CA SER A 196 9.62 -7.77 -9.27
C SER A 196 10.70 -6.69 -9.31
N LEU A 197 10.56 -5.63 -8.49
CA LEU A 197 11.41 -4.44 -8.50
C LEU A 197 11.53 -3.81 -9.90
N ALA A 198 10.51 -3.98 -10.75
CA ALA A 198 10.49 -3.38 -12.08
C ALA A 198 10.46 -1.84 -11.98
N VAL A 199 9.71 -1.31 -11.01
CA VAL A 199 9.53 0.13 -10.78
C VAL A 199 10.72 0.73 -10.03
N MET A 200 11.23 1.87 -10.53
CA MET A 200 12.41 2.55 -9.96
C MET A 200 12.21 3.06 -8.52
N SER A 201 10.98 3.25 -8.06
CA SER A 201 10.68 3.65 -6.68
C SER A 201 11.09 2.60 -5.66
N GLY A 202 10.84 1.32 -5.91
CA GLY A 202 11.36 0.21 -5.11
C GLY A 202 12.81 -0.14 -5.44
N TYR A 203 13.15 -0.24 -6.73
CA TYR A 203 14.49 -0.69 -7.14
C TYR A 203 15.63 0.22 -6.66
N ARG A 204 15.38 1.52 -6.44
CA ARG A 204 16.40 2.45 -5.92
C ARG A 204 16.96 2.02 -4.56
N PHE A 205 16.19 1.31 -3.72
CA PHE A 205 16.67 0.86 -2.41
C PHE A 205 17.74 -0.22 -2.57
N VAL A 206 17.59 -1.11 -3.55
CA VAL A 206 18.64 -2.08 -3.93
C VAL A 206 19.89 -1.37 -4.44
N LEU A 207 19.74 -0.40 -5.35
CA LEU A 207 20.87 0.35 -5.90
C LEU A 207 21.62 1.17 -4.84
N ARG A 208 20.92 1.65 -3.81
CA ARG A 208 21.53 2.38 -2.70
C ARG A 208 22.21 1.43 -1.72
N ALA A 209 21.58 0.29 -1.41
CA ALA A 209 22.17 -0.75 -0.58
C ALA A 209 23.48 -1.26 -1.18
N GLU A 210 23.49 -1.59 -2.48
CA GLU A 210 24.68 -2.02 -3.21
C GLU A 210 25.80 -0.97 -3.14
N ARG A 211 25.51 0.30 -3.42
CA ARG A 211 26.49 1.40 -3.32
C ARG A 211 27.03 1.59 -1.90
N ALA A 212 26.23 1.29 -0.89
CA ALA A 212 26.61 1.36 0.51
C ALA A 212 27.28 0.06 1.02
N GLY A 213 27.52 -0.93 0.15
CA GLY A 213 28.09 -2.22 0.54
C GLY A 213 27.16 -3.08 1.40
N LYS A 214 25.87 -2.75 1.49
CA LYS A 214 24.88 -3.50 2.27
C LYS A 214 24.39 -4.69 1.44
N PRO A 215 24.42 -5.92 1.98
CA PRO A 215 23.98 -7.09 1.24
C PRO A 215 22.48 -7.03 0.95
N VAL A 216 22.11 -7.54 -0.24
CA VAL A 216 20.72 -7.60 -0.71
C VAL A 216 20.28 -9.07 -0.81
N GLY A 217 19.16 -9.40 -0.18
CA GLY A 217 18.44 -10.66 -0.34
C GLY A 217 17.13 -10.46 -1.09
N LEU A 218 16.70 -11.48 -1.85
CA LEU A 218 15.44 -11.48 -2.59
C LEU A 218 14.62 -12.73 -2.27
N ILE A 219 13.33 -12.54 -2.02
CA ILE A 219 12.32 -13.59 -1.93
C ILE A 219 11.20 -13.22 -2.90
N ASN A 220 11.14 -13.88 -4.05
CA ASN A 220 10.10 -13.63 -5.05
C ASN A 220 9.91 -14.88 -5.92
N LEU A 221 8.67 -15.24 -6.25
CA LEU A 221 8.38 -16.40 -7.10
C LEU A 221 9.03 -16.28 -8.49
N GLY A 222 8.92 -15.09 -9.08
CA GLY A 222 9.46 -14.78 -10.41
C GLY A 222 10.82 -14.08 -10.37
N PRO A 223 11.37 -13.78 -11.56
CA PRO A 223 12.57 -12.95 -11.69
C PRO A 223 12.36 -11.56 -11.11
N THR A 224 13.45 -10.90 -10.75
CA THR A 224 13.44 -9.50 -10.32
C THR A 224 14.47 -8.70 -11.10
N ARG A 225 14.25 -7.40 -11.22
CA ARG A 225 15.25 -6.49 -11.79
C ARG A 225 16.57 -6.47 -11.00
N ALA A 226 16.55 -6.90 -9.74
CA ALA A 226 17.68 -6.92 -8.83
C ALA A 226 18.46 -8.24 -8.81
N ASP A 227 18.13 -9.21 -9.66
CA ASP A 227 18.69 -10.56 -9.59
C ASP A 227 20.22 -10.61 -9.71
N GLN A 228 20.84 -9.69 -10.44
CA GLN A 228 22.30 -9.65 -10.56
C GLN A 228 23.00 -8.92 -9.40
N LYS A 229 22.22 -8.23 -8.54
CA LYS A 229 22.73 -7.42 -7.42
C LYS A 229 22.56 -8.10 -6.07
N ALA A 230 21.76 -9.16 -6.04
CA ALA A 230 21.42 -9.85 -4.82
C ALA A 230 22.45 -10.91 -4.46
N ARG A 231 22.89 -10.89 -3.20
CA ARG A 231 23.74 -11.92 -2.60
C ARG A 231 22.97 -13.22 -2.41
N TRP A 232 21.68 -13.13 -2.06
CA TRP A 232 20.81 -14.29 -1.85
C TRP A 232 19.52 -14.13 -2.64
N ARG A 233 19.06 -15.22 -3.27
CA ARG A 233 17.89 -15.20 -4.16
C ARG A 233 17.08 -16.47 -3.99
N TRP A 234 15.86 -16.32 -3.49
CA TRP A 234 14.94 -17.43 -3.30
C TRP A 234 13.75 -17.29 -4.24
N ARG A 235 13.52 -18.33 -5.04
CA ARG A 235 12.34 -18.49 -5.90
C ARG A 235 11.30 -19.31 -5.17
N ALA A 236 10.67 -18.69 -4.19
CA ALA A 236 9.77 -19.36 -3.27
C ALA A 236 8.66 -18.43 -2.81
N PRO A 237 7.51 -18.99 -2.34
CA PRO A 237 6.46 -18.21 -1.70
C PRO A 237 6.99 -17.42 -0.51
N ALA A 238 6.57 -16.16 -0.38
CA ALA A 238 7.02 -15.25 0.66
C ALA A 238 6.77 -15.80 2.07
N THR A 239 5.53 -16.23 2.34
CA THR A 239 5.12 -16.78 3.64
C THR A 239 5.99 -17.94 4.09
N ALA A 240 6.16 -18.96 3.24
CA ALA A 240 6.95 -20.14 3.56
C ALA A 240 8.44 -19.79 3.79
N SER A 241 8.96 -18.85 3.00
CA SER A 241 10.36 -18.40 3.11
C SER A 241 10.61 -17.64 4.42
N LEU A 242 9.70 -16.75 4.80
CA LEU A 242 9.79 -15.99 6.04
C LEU A 242 9.63 -16.89 7.25
N ALA A 243 8.69 -17.84 7.22
CA ALA A 243 8.53 -18.82 8.31
C ALA A 243 9.80 -19.68 8.49
N TRP A 244 10.45 -20.08 7.39
CA TRP A 244 11.71 -20.83 7.46
C TRP A 244 12.85 -20.01 8.09
N LEU A 245 12.91 -18.71 7.78
CA LEU A 245 13.89 -17.79 8.37
C LEU A 245 13.61 -17.55 9.85
N ASP A 246 12.35 -17.35 10.22
CA ASP A 246 11.93 -17.07 11.60
C ASP A 246 12.35 -18.19 12.55
N ALA A 247 12.22 -19.45 12.11
CA ALA A 247 12.68 -20.62 12.88
C ALA A 247 14.20 -20.67 13.14
N ARG A 248 14.98 -19.70 12.64
CA ARG A 248 16.45 -19.62 12.75
C ARG A 248 16.93 -18.27 13.32
N LEU A 249 16.02 -17.39 13.74
CA LEU A 249 16.30 -16.05 14.30
C LEU A 249 16.01 -16.01 15.80
#